data_AF-A0A8S4QT56-F1
#
_entry.id   AF-A0A8S4QT56-F1
#
_cell.length_a   1.000
_cell.length_b   1.000
_cell.length_c   1.000
_cell.angle_alpha   90.00
_cell.angle_beta   90.00
_cell.angle_gamma   90.00
#
_symmetry.space_group_name_H-M   'P 1'
#
loop_
_entity.id
_entity.type
_entity.pdbx_description
1 polymer ?
#
loop_
_entity_poly.entity_id
_entity_poly.type
_entity_poly.pdbx_seq_one_letter_code
_entity_poly.pdbx_strand_id
1 'polypeptide(L)' 'RLGTVGSGGTSSFKELLKRVIESTGDPRVGSYLGQRIGLAIERGNAASILGTVPRYGGFEDVLDFI' A
#
# COMPACT_ATOMS: atom_id res chain seq x y z
N ARG A 1 -7.01 4.21 -2.62
CA ARG A 1 -6.69 2.94 -3.31
C ARG A 1 -5.73 2.20 -2.39
N LEU A 2 -5.99 0.94 -2.05
CA LEU A 2 -4.95 0.15 -1.39
C LEU A 2 -3.91 -0.17 -2.45
N GLY A 3 -2.62 -0.05 -2.15
CA GLY A 3 -1.58 -0.61 -3.02
C GLY A 3 -1.84 -2.11 -3.27
N THR A 4 -1.08 -2.73 -4.16
CA THR A 4 -1.20 -4.17 -4.41
C THR A 4 -0.91 -4.95 -3.12
N VAL A 5 -1.96 -5.50 -2.52
CA VAL A 5 -1.94 -6.29 -1.29
C VAL A 5 -2.60 -7.62 -1.59
N GLY A 6 -1.96 -8.74 -1.23
CA GLY A 6 -2.54 -10.07 -1.39
C GLY A 6 -3.89 -10.21 -0.69
N SER A 7 -4.72 -11.15 -1.15
CA SER A 7 -6.12 -11.33 -0.72
C SER A 7 -6.32 -11.40 0.80
N GLY A 8 -5.38 -12.02 1.53
CA GLY A 8 -5.42 -12.10 3.00
C GLY A 8 -5.21 -10.75 3.70
N GLY A 9 -4.36 -9.88 3.15
CA GLY A 9 -4.13 -8.53 3.69
C GLY A 9 -5.30 -7.59 3.42
N THR A 10 -6.00 -7.78 2.30
CA THR A 10 -7.16 -6.95 1.94
C THR A 10 -8.35 -7.15 2.88
N SER A 11 -8.59 -8.39 3.33
CA SER A 11 -9.67 -8.70 4.28
C SER A 11 -9.43 -8.06 5.65
N SER A 12 -8.24 -8.29 6.21
CA SER A 12 -7.81 -7.73 7.49
C SER A 12 -7.85 -6.20 7.49
N PHE A 13 -7.44 -5.59 6.37
CA PHE A 13 -7.47 -4.15 6.21
C PHE A 13 -8.91 -3.58 6.16
N LYS A 14 -9.83 -4.24 5.45
CA LYS A 14 -11.25 -3.83 5.43
C LYS A 14 -11.86 -3.90 6.82
N GLU A 15 -11.53 -4.94 7.58
CA GLU A 15 -12.00 -5.08 8.96
C GLU A 15 -11.45 -3.98 9.88
N LEU A 16 -10.15 -3.64 9.75
CA LEU A 16 -9.54 -2.52 10.48
C LEU A 16 -10.27 -1.21 10.17
N LEU A 17 -10.49 -0.89 8.89
CA LEU A 17 -11.19 0.34 8.51
C LEU A 17 -12.61 0.38 9.06
N LYS A 18 -13.33 -0.75 9.00
CA LYS A 18 -14.68 -0.86 9.57
C LYS A 18 -14.68 -0.55 11.06
N ARG A 19 -13.80 -1.18 11.84
CA ARG A 19 -13.68 -0.97 13.29
C ARG A 19 -13.33 0.48 13.63
N VAL A 20 -12.44 1.11 12.86
CA VAL A 20 -12.08 2.51 13.06
C VAL A 20 -13.28 3.41 12.84
N ILE A 21 -14.01 3.25 11.74
CA ILE A 21 -15.22 4.03 11.43
C ILE A 21 -16.30 3.83 12.50
N GLU A 22 -16.51 2.60 12.95
CA GLU A 22 -17.47 2.28 14.02
C GLU A 22 -17.06 2.93 15.35
N SER A 23 -15.76 2.97 15.66
CA SER A 23 -15.26 3.56 16.92
C SER A 23 -15.28 5.10 16.93
N THR A 24 -15.04 5.74 15.78
CA THR A 24 -14.99 7.21 15.69
C THR A 24 -16.33 7.82 15.27
N GLY A 25 -17.22 7.06 14.65
CA GLY A 25 -18.44 7.55 14.02
C GLY A 25 -18.19 8.42 12.78
N ASP A 26 -16.92 8.58 12.35
CA ASP A 26 -16.54 9.44 11.23
C ASP A 26 -15.93 8.61 10.09
N PRO A 27 -16.63 8.47 8.94
CA PRO A 27 -16.12 7.74 7.78
C PRO A 27 -14.88 8.40 7.14
N ARG A 28 -14.63 9.69 7.38
CA ARG A 28 -13.46 10.42 6.87
C ARG A 28 -12.17 9.90 7.50
N VAL A 29 -12.22 9.48 8.77
CA VAL A 29 -11.07 8.90 9.48
C VAL A 29 -10.66 7.57 8.83
N GLY A 30 -11.64 6.72 8.49
CA GLY A 30 -11.38 5.48 7.75
C GLY A 30 -10.76 5.74 6.38
N SER A 31 -11.27 6.73 5.65
CA SER A 31 -10.71 7.13 4.35
C SER A 31 -9.28 7.66 4.46
N TYR A 32 -8.99 8.51 5.46
CA TYR A 32 -7.66 9.04 5.71
C TYR A 32 -6.67 7.92 6.05
N LEU A 33 -7.02 7.07 7.02
CA LEU A 33 -6.19 5.93 7.43
C LEU A 33 -5.90 5.01 6.24
N GLY A 34 -6.92 4.72 5.44
CA GLY A 34 -6.76 3.82 4.31
C GLY A 34 -5.86 4.37 3.21
N GLN A 35 -5.89 5.69 2.97
CA GLN A 35 -4.93 6.34 2.07
C GLN A 35 -3.50 6.26 2.60
N ARG A 36 -3.30 6.50 3.91
CA ARG A 36 -1.97 6.46 4.55
C ARG A 36 -1.34 5.08 4.48
N ILE A 37 -2.12 4.05 4.78
CA ILE A 37 -1.67 2.65 4.69
C ILE A 37 -1.40 2.27 3.23
N GLY A 38 -2.30 2.60 2.30
CA GLY A 38 -2.12 2.32 0.88
C GLY A 38 -0.81 2.90 0.35
N LEU A 39 -0.52 4.17 0.65
CA LEU A 39 0.72 4.83 0.25
C LEU A 39 1.97 4.19 0.87
N ALA A 40 1.89 3.75 2.13
CA ALA A 40 3.01 3.06 2.79
C ALA A 40 3.33 1.72 2.10
N ILE A 41 2.30 0.99 1.67
CA ILE A 41 2.45 -0.28 0.95
C ILE A 41 3.06 -0.06 -0.43
N GLU A 42 2.55 0.91 -1.19
CA GLU A 42 3.11 1.26 -2.51
C GLU A 42 4.59 1.64 -2.40
N ARG A 43 4.96 2.43 -1.39
CA ARG A 43 6.36 2.79 -1.10
C ARG A 43 7.21 1.58 -0.73
N GLY A 44 6.68 0.67 0.08
CA GLY A 44 7.37 -0.58 0.45
C GLY A 44 7.62 -1.48 -0.76
N ASN A 45 6.62 -1.60 -1.64
CA ASN A 45 6.74 -2.35 -2.90
C ASN A 45 7.79 -1.71 -3.81
N ALA A 46 7.75 -0.39 -3.99
CA ALA A 46 8.74 0.34 -4.79
C ALA A 46 10.17 0.20 -4.23
N ALA A 47 10.34 0.34 -2.91
CA ALA A 47 11.63 0.18 -2.24
C ALA A 47 12.18 -1.25 -2.39
N SER A 48 11.31 -2.26 -2.32
CA SER A 48 11.70 -3.66 -2.54
C SER A 48 12.25 -3.87 -3.95
N ILE A 49 11.55 -3.36 -4.97
CA ILE A 49 11.99 -3.44 -6.37
C ILE A 49 13.32 -2.69 -6.56
N LEU A 50 13.40 -1.43 -6.12
CA LEU A 50 14.61 -0.62 -6.24
C LEU A 50 15.82 -1.22 -5.49
N GLY A 51 15.59 -1.95 -4.41
CA GLY A 51 16.64 -2.67 -3.68
C GLY A 51 17.13 -3.95 -4.37
N THR A 52 16.35 -4.49 -5.31
CA THR A 52 16.66 -5.73 -6.06
C THR A 52 17.24 -5.49 -7.44
N VAL A 53 16.98 -4.33 -8.07
CA VAL A 53 17.51 -4.00 -9.40
C VAL A 53 18.99 -3.60 -9.29
N PRO A 54 19.91 -4.16 -10.12
CA PRO A 54 21.31 -3.79 -10.11
C PRO A 54 21.49 -2.28 -10.37
N ARG A 55 22.29 -1.59 -9.54
CA ARG A 55 22.53 -0.13 -9.66
C ARG A 55 23.08 0.37 -11.00
N TYR A 56 23.43 -0.54 -11.91
CA TYR A 56 23.96 -0.22 -13.23
C TYR A 56 22.88 -0.08 -14.30
N GLY A 57 21.63 -0.42 -13.98
CA GLY A 57 20.48 -0.14 -14.81
C GLY A 57 19.79 1.16 -14.41
N GLY A 58 19.37 1.96 -15.38
CA GLY A 58 18.62 3.19 -15.15
C GLY A 58 17.22 2.93 -14.59
N PHE A 59 16.41 3.98 -14.46
CA PHE A 59 14.99 3.82 -14.10
C PHE A 59 14.23 3.00 -15.16
N GLU A 60 14.76 2.94 -16.39
CA GLU A 60 14.26 2.11 -17.49
C GLU A 60 14.27 0.61 -17.14
N ASP A 61 15.31 0.10 -16.48
CA ASP A 61 15.41 -1.32 -16.11
C ASP A 61 14.39 -1.72 -15.03
N VAL A 62 13.94 -0.75 -14.23
CA VAL A 62 12.85 -0.95 -13.26
C VAL A 62 11.51 -1.07 -13.98
N LEU A 63 11.30 -0.31 -15.08
CA LEU A 63 10.08 -0.39 -15.88
C LEU A 63 10.01 -1.69 -16.68
N ASP A 64 11.15 -2.19 -17.17
CA ASP A 64 11.22 -3.49 -17.87
C ASP A 64 10.99 -4.70 -16.92
N PHE A 65 11.13 -4.52 -15.61
CA PHE A 65 10.91 -5.56 -14.61
C PHE A 65 9.44 -5.72 -14.18
N ILE A 66 8.59 -4.70 -14.39
CA ILE A 66 7.19 -4.63 -13.90
C ILE A 66 6.20 -4.91 -15.03
#